data_AF-A0AAV4BMK7-F1
#
_entry.id   AF-A0AAV4BMK7-F1
#
_cell.length_a   1.000
_cell.length_b   1.000
_cell.length_c   1.000
_cell.angle_alpha   90.00
_cell.angle_beta   90.00
_cell.angle_gamma   90.00
#
_symmetry.space_group_name_H-M   'P 1'
#
loop_
_entity.id
_entity.type
_entity.pdbx_description
1 polymer ?
#
loop_
_entity_poly.entity_id
_entity_poly.type
_entity_poly.pdbx_seq_one_letter_code
_entity_poly.pdbx_strand_id
1 'polypeptide(L)'
;MAWVADKDSEDWPTGIKFIQFQKNCALHSGIKCSPHSALFDCEAHVGLTISSLPLKVIARMETEEDLLDVTPVRPDSDNDNTLTK
;
A
#
# COMPACT_ATOMS: atom_id res chain seq x y z
N MET A 1 14.50 -11.38 1.69
CA MET A 1 15.30 -10.28 2.25
C MET A 1 14.38 -9.43 3.09
N ALA A 2 14.75 -9.16 4.34
CA ALA A 2 13.93 -8.42 5.29
C ALA A 2 14.25 -6.93 5.17
N TRP A 3 13.21 -6.08 5.11
CA TRP A 3 13.31 -4.62 4.96
C TRP A 3 14.37 -3.98 5.88
N VAL A 4 14.53 -4.50 7.11
CA VAL A 4 15.55 -4.04 8.07
C VAL A 4 16.99 -4.28 7.58
N ALA A 5 17.27 -5.41 6.94
CA ALA A 5 18.61 -5.70 6.41
C ALA A 5 18.95 -4.84 5.19
N ASP A 6 17.92 -4.46 4.40
CA ASP A 6 18.10 -3.68 3.17
C ASP A 6 18.15 -2.16 3.44
N LYS A 7 17.62 -1.68 4.57
CA LYS A 7 17.49 -0.25 4.90
C LYS A 7 18.43 0.25 5.99
N ASP A 8 19.19 -0.64 6.64
CA ASP A 8 20.04 -0.32 7.81
C ASP A 8 19.31 0.57 8.83
N SER A 9 18.04 0.25 9.08
CA SER A 9 17.14 1.07 9.88
C SER A 9 16.93 0.44 11.25
N GLU A 10 17.13 1.22 12.31
CA GLU A 10 16.87 0.82 13.69
C GLU A 10 15.38 0.91 14.07
N ASP A 11 14.50 1.38 13.17
CA ASP A 11 13.05 1.48 13.42
C ASP A 11 12.35 0.12 13.24
N TRP A 12 12.71 -0.80 14.13
CA TRP A 12 12.15 -2.15 14.20
C TRP A 12 10.62 -2.20 14.34
N PRO A 13 9.97 -1.34 15.16
CA PRO A 13 8.51 -1.31 15.25
C PRO A 13 7.80 -1.00 13.93
N THR A 14 8.43 -0.21 13.05
CA THR A 14 7.93 0.04 11.70
C THR A 14 8.29 -1.11 10.77
N GLY A 15 9.56 -1.55 10.78
CA GLY A 15 10.08 -2.61 9.91
C GLY A 15 9.34 -3.95 10.05
N ILE A 16 8.93 -4.31 11.28
CA ILE A 16 8.26 -5.57 11.55
C ILE A 16 6.92 -5.70 10.81
N LYS A 17 6.21 -4.59 10.58
CA LYS A 17 4.93 -4.56 9.85
C LYS A 17 5.13 -5.03 8.41
N PHE A 18 6.19 -4.55 7.76
CA PHE A 18 6.56 -4.95 6.39
C PHE A 18 6.98 -6.42 6.32
N ILE A 19 7.79 -6.88 7.27
CA ILE A 19 8.26 -8.28 7.32
C ILE A 19 7.08 -9.23 7.54
N GLN A 20 6.17 -8.90 8.45
CA GLN A 20 4.97 -9.70 8.71
C GLN A 20 4.08 -9.77 7.46
N PHE A 21 3.84 -8.63 6.80
CA PHE A 21 3.06 -8.59 5.57
C PHE A 21 3.69 -9.49 4.48
N GLN A 22 5.01 -9.37 4.27
CA GLN A 22 5.72 -10.19 3.29
C GLN A 22 5.59 -11.70 3.57
N LYS A 23 5.73 -12.10 4.85
CA LYS A 23 5.55 -13.51 5.25
C LYS A 23 4.11 -13.99 5.08
N ASN A 24 3.13 -13.15 5.42
CA ASN A 24 1.71 -13.51 5.35
C ASN A 24 1.17 -13.57 3.92
N CYS A 25 1.79 -12.88 2.97
CA CYS A 25 1.43 -12.91 1.55
C CYS A 25 2.16 -14.00 0.76
N ALA A 26 3.20 -14.61 1.32
CA ALA A 26 3.98 -15.63 0.62
C ALA A 26 3.20 -16.95 0.48
N LEU A 27 3.36 -17.62 -0.65
CA LEU A 27 2.80 -18.95 -0.87
C LEU A 27 3.43 -19.95 0.10
N HIS A 28 2.61 -20.57 0.95
CA HIS A 28 3.06 -21.57 1.90
C HIS A 28 2.76 -22.98 1.37
N SER A 29 3.81 -23.78 1.14
CA SER A 29 3.73 -25.08 0.47
C SER A 29 2.79 -26.08 1.15
N GLY A 30 2.66 -26.03 2.48
CA GLY A 30 1.79 -26.94 3.23
C GLY A 30 0.29 -26.66 3.08
N ILE A 31 -0.11 -25.38 3.01
CA ILE A 31 -1.52 -24.97 2.90
C ILE A 31 -1.93 -24.63 1.45
N LYS A 32 -0.95 -24.62 0.53
CA LYS A 32 -1.09 -24.32 -0.90
C LYS A 32 -1.67 -22.94 -1.24
N CYS A 33 -1.77 -22.05 -0.26
CA CYS A 33 -2.14 -20.66 -0.41
C CYS A 33 -1.28 -19.78 0.53
N SER A 34 -1.51 -18.47 0.52
CA SER A 34 -0.86 -17.58 1.48
C SER A 34 -1.55 -17.66 2.85
N PRO A 35 -0.83 -17.50 3.98
CA PRO A 35 -1.46 -17.40 5.30
C PRO A 35 -2.55 -16.33 5.39
N HIS A 36 -2.37 -15.19 4.68
CA HIS A 36 -3.40 -14.15 4.57
C HIS A 36 -4.67 -14.71 3.93
N SER A 37 -4.55 -15.37 2.79
CA SER A 37 -5.70 -15.95 2.09
C SER A 37 -6.36 -17.08 2.87
N ALA A 38 -5.59 -17.89 3.59
CA ALA A 38 -6.16 -18.91 4.47
C ALA A 38 -6.99 -18.32 5.62
N LEU A 39 -6.62 -17.13 6.12
CA LEU A 39 -7.28 -16.52 7.27
C LEU A 39 -8.47 -15.65 6.88
N PHE A 40 -8.34 -14.88 5.79
CA PHE A 40 -9.34 -13.89 5.38
C PHE A 40 -10.19 -14.33 4.18
N ASP A 41 -9.89 -15.50 3.60
CA ASP A 41 -10.52 -16.01 2.38
C ASP A 41 -10.43 -15.04 1.18
N CYS A 42 -9.40 -14.17 1.19
CA CYS A 42 -9.12 -13.22 0.13
C CYS A 42 -7.62 -13.09 -0.15
N GLU A 43 -7.28 -12.77 -1.40
CA GLU A 43 -5.89 -12.51 -1.76
C GLU A 43 -5.43 -11.18 -1.14
N ALA A 44 -4.16 -11.13 -0.74
CA ALA A 44 -3.58 -9.90 -0.26
C ALA A 44 -3.55 -8.87 -1.39
N HIS A 45 -4.20 -7.74 -1.14
CA HIS A 45 -4.31 -6.63 -2.06
C HIS A 45 -3.02 -5.81 -2.07
N VAL A 46 -2.21 -5.95 -3.13
CA VAL A 46 -0.90 -5.28 -3.26
C VAL A 46 -0.90 -4.33 -4.46
N GLY A 47 -0.48 -3.08 -4.22
CA GLY A 47 -0.28 -2.08 -5.27
C GLY A 47 -1.57 -1.52 -5.87
N LEU A 48 -1.45 -0.87 -7.03
CA LEU A 48 -2.57 -0.18 -7.69
C LEU A 48 -3.36 -1.09 -8.64
N THR A 49 -2.91 -2.32 -8.91
CA THR A 49 -3.53 -3.24 -9.87
C THR A 49 -4.93 -3.71 -9.47
N ILE A 50 -5.27 -3.57 -8.19
CA ILE A 50 -6.59 -3.85 -7.61
C ILE A 50 -7.54 -2.64 -7.66
N SER A 51 -7.05 -1.47 -8.04
CA SER A 51 -7.86 -0.26 -8.11
C SER A 51 -8.79 -0.29 -9.33
N SER A 52 -9.72 0.65 -9.40
CA SER A 52 -10.54 0.87 -10.60
C SER A 52 -9.75 1.46 -11.78
N LEU A 53 -8.45 1.76 -11.59
CA LEU A 53 -7.61 2.34 -12.63
C LEU A 53 -7.29 1.29 -13.70
N PRO A 54 -7.38 1.64 -14.99
CA PRO A 54 -6.98 0.72 -16.05
C PRO A 54 -5.49 0.39 -15.96
N LEU A 55 -5.11 -0.87 -16.25
CA LEU A 55 -3.70 -1.31 -16.23
C LEU A 55 -2.79 -0.47 -17.12
N LYS A 56 -3.29 0.03 -18.26
CA LYS A 56 -2.55 0.93 -19.16
C LYS A 56 -2.21 2.28 -18.53
N VAL A 57 -3.00 2.71 -17.53
CA VAL A 57 -2.75 3.92 -16.76
C VAL A 57 -1.68 3.64 -15.70
N ILE A 58 -1.80 2.54 -14.97
CA ILE A 58 -0.83 2.13 -13.95
C ILE A 58 0.55 1.89 -14.57
N ALA A 59 0.60 1.25 -15.74
CA ALA A 59 1.86 0.90 -16.41
C ALA A 59 2.67 2.10 -16.94
N ARG A 60 2.05 3.28 -17.07
CA ARG A 60 2.72 4.52 -17.52
C ARG A 60 3.05 5.48 -16.37
N MET A 61 2.63 5.17 -15.15
CA MET A 61 2.90 6.00 -13.98
C MET A 61 4.34 5.79 -13.55
N GLU A 62 5.09 6.87 -13.43
CA GLU A 62 6.46 6.87 -12.93
C GLU A 62 6.61 7.75 -11.69
N THR A 63 5.83 8.84 -11.59
CA THR A 63 5.95 9.80 -10.49
C THR A 63 4.67 9.95 -9.66
N GLU A 64 4.79 10.65 -8.54
CA GLU A 64 3.64 10.98 -7.69
C GLU A 64 2.64 11.89 -8.42
N GLU A 65 3.14 12.80 -9.27
CA GLU A 65 2.32 13.69 -10.09
C GLU A 65 1.42 12.91 -11.06
N ASP A 66 1.93 11.84 -11.68
CA ASP A 66 1.11 10.97 -12.56
C ASP A 66 -0.06 10.31 -11.81
N LEU A 67 0.13 10.02 -10.52
CA LEU A 67 -0.91 9.49 -9.65
C LEU A 67 -1.95 10.58 -9.33
N LEU A 68 -1.49 11.79 -9.00
CA LEU A 68 -2.37 12.92 -8.68
C LEU A 68 -3.27 13.29 -9.86
N ASP A 69 -2.73 13.28 -11.08
CA ASP A 69 -3.47 13.60 -12.31
C ASP A 69 -4.65 12.65 -12.59
N VAL A 70 -4.58 11.40 -12.12
CA VAL A 70 -5.65 10.42 -12.32
C VAL A 70 -6.58 10.28 -11.12
N THR A 71 -6.19 10.83 -9.96
CA THR A 71 -7.04 10.86 -8.78
C THR A 71 -7.86 12.14 -8.76
N PRO A 72 -9.17 12.07 -8.48
CA PRO A 72 -9.95 13.29 -8.31
C PRO A 72 -9.38 14.09 -7.14
N VAL A 73 -8.95 15.33 -7.40
CA VAL A 73 -8.50 16.29 -6.39
C VAL A 73 -9.63 16.47 -5.39
N ARG A 74 -9.43 16.05 -4.14
CA ARG A 74 -10.34 16.40 -3.05
C ARG A 74 -10.19 17.90 -2.84
N PRO A 75 -11.28 18.70 -2.83
CA PRO A 75 -11.17 20.09 -2.44
C PRO A 75 -10.61 20.13 -1.01
N ASP A 76 -9.49 20.80 -0.82
CA ASP A 76 -8.89 21.02 0.48
C ASP A 76 -9.92 21.68 1.39
N SER A 77 -10.29 20.99 2.47
CA SER A 77 -11.12 21.53 3.54
C SER A 77 -10.30 22.44 4.45
N ASP A 78 -9.65 23.47 3.89
CA ASP A 78 -8.98 24.51 4.68
C ASP A 78 -9.64 25.86 4.39
N ASN A 79 -10.66 26.20 5.19
CA ASN A 79 -10.84 27.50 5.86
C ASN A 79 -12.27 27.66 6.39
N ASP A 80 -12.44 27.63 7.71
CA ASP A 80 -13.22 28.68 8.38
C ASP A 80 -12.65 28.90 9.81
N ASN A 81 -11.64 29.75 9.91
CA ASN A 81 -11.49 30.56 11.12
C ASN A 81 -11.76 32.02 10.78
N THR A 82 -13.03 32.33 10.47
CA THR A 82 -13.51 33.70 10.59
C THR A 82 -13.70 34.06 12.06
N LEU A 83 -12.69 34.71 12.61
CA LEU A 83 -12.79 35.51 13.83
C LEU A 83 -13.87 36.59 13.63
N THR A 84 -15.10 36.33 14.04
CA THR A 84 -16.11 37.38 14.22
C THR A 84 -15.97 37.99 15.61
N LYS A 85 -15.28 39.13 15.62
CA LYS A 85 -15.44 40.35 16.43
C LYS A 85 -15.84 40.24 17.91
#